data_AF-A0A8H6T5I9-F1
#
_entry.id   AF-A0A8H6T5I9-F1
#
_cell.length_a   1.000
_cell.length_b   1.000
_cell.length_c   1.000
_cell.angle_alpha   90.00
_cell.angle_beta   90.00
_cell.angle_gamma   90.00
#
_symmetry.space_group_name_H-M   'P 1'
#
loop_
_entity.id
_entity.type
_entity.pdbx_description
1 polymer ?
#
loop_
_entity_poly.entity_id
_entity_poly.type
_entity_poly.pdbx_seq_one_letter_code
_entity_poly.pdbx_strand_id
1 'polypeptide(L)'
;MPQLTLAQAFARGTKKSGSEKQPPPKQPNAAPKPQPSKPQITPPSPAQKILFGPSGPYAEFDQFAVHPITHNGVIYPTSQHLFQALKFIGHRPDIAALIREATTAQLAFDIAHSNKPLARVDWFSVNVSQMEEVLFLKFTQYDHLKQQLIATGNAGLCQDSMTDSFWSVGPDLLGSNELGRALERVRERLGGSPAPVYTIAQCLKCRKRPASGELLYCGMACLRADISRVPPICPRCRRRPQIGDLGFCGVTCLKASRE
;
A
#
# COMPACT_ATOMS: atom_id res chain seq x y z
N MET A 1 84.89 46.73 6.15
CA MET A 1 83.78 46.79 5.19
C MET A 1 84.12 45.89 4.00
N PRO A 2 83.84 44.58 4.05
CA PRO A 2 84.41 43.62 3.10
C PRO A 2 83.34 43.10 2.11
N GLN A 3 83.58 43.19 0.78
CA GLN A 3 84.20 42.19 -0.13
C GLN A 3 83.16 41.18 -0.67
N LEU A 4 82.83 41.20 -1.98
CA LEU A 4 83.43 40.38 -3.08
C LEU A 4 83.26 38.87 -2.82
N THR A 5 82.97 37.92 -3.73
CA THR A 5 82.62 37.80 -5.16
C THR A 5 82.50 36.28 -5.45
N LEU A 6 81.97 35.93 -6.63
CA LEU A 6 82.28 34.77 -7.49
C LEU A 6 82.29 33.32 -6.97
N ALA A 7 81.58 32.49 -7.75
CA ALA A 7 81.71 31.04 -7.84
C ALA A 7 83.14 30.57 -8.19
N GLN A 8 83.50 29.34 -7.79
CA GLN A 8 83.99 28.25 -8.66
C GLN A 8 84.57 27.02 -7.91
N ALA A 9 84.66 25.93 -8.68
CA ALA A 9 85.53 24.74 -8.58
C ALA A 9 85.06 23.57 -7.68
N PHE A 10 84.67 22.40 -8.22
CA PHE A 10 85.38 21.33 -8.97
C PHE A 10 86.22 20.35 -8.12
N ALA A 11 85.70 19.10 -8.10
CA ALA A 11 86.38 17.82 -8.40
C ALA A 11 87.02 16.94 -7.30
N ARG A 12 86.83 15.61 -7.56
CA ARG A 12 87.49 14.39 -7.04
C ARG A 12 86.96 13.89 -5.68
N GLY A 13 86.49 12.66 -5.47
CA GLY A 13 86.49 11.42 -6.24
C GLY A 13 87.14 10.29 -5.42
N THR A 14 86.39 9.30 -4.93
CA THR A 14 86.90 7.97 -4.49
C THR A 14 85.81 6.90 -4.51
N LYS A 15 86.21 5.68 -4.88
CA LYS A 15 85.42 4.46 -5.13
C LYS A 15 85.17 3.60 -3.87
N LYS A 16 84.27 2.61 -4.06
CA LYS A 16 84.00 1.35 -3.31
C LYS A 16 83.04 1.55 -2.12
N SER A 17 82.10 0.66 -1.81
CA SER A 17 81.96 -0.78 -2.04
C SER A 17 80.48 -1.19 -2.13
N GLY A 18 80.22 -2.35 -2.72
CA GLY A 18 78.88 -2.92 -2.89
C GLY A 18 78.25 -3.40 -1.58
N SER A 19 76.92 -3.31 -1.54
CA SER A 19 76.06 -4.13 -0.71
C SER A 19 74.78 -4.40 -1.50
N GLU A 20 74.55 -5.68 -1.74
CA GLU A 20 73.39 -6.27 -2.40
C GLU A 20 72.15 -6.02 -1.53
N LYS A 21 71.16 -5.30 -2.06
CA LYS A 21 69.88 -5.04 -1.38
C LYS A 21 68.75 -5.76 -2.11
N GLN A 22 68.10 -6.64 -1.36
CA GLN A 22 66.92 -7.41 -1.74
C GLN A 22 65.79 -6.56 -2.35
N PRO A 23 65.01 -7.12 -3.29
CA PRO A 23 63.85 -6.43 -3.86
C PRO A 23 62.78 -6.19 -2.78
N PRO A 24 62.04 -5.07 -2.87
CA PRO A 24 61.05 -4.69 -1.86
C PRO A 24 59.87 -5.68 -1.83
N PRO A 25 59.23 -5.87 -0.65
CA PRO A 25 58.14 -6.81 -0.49
C PRO A 25 56.91 -6.39 -1.31
N LYS A 26 56.28 -7.37 -1.98
CA LYS A 26 55.00 -7.21 -2.67
C LYS A 26 53.95 -6.71 -1.69
N GLN A 27 53.34 -5.57 -2.00
CA GLN A 27 52.19 -5.04 -1.26
C GLN A 27 51.04 -6.07 -1.27
N PRO A 28 50.36 -6.32 -0.14
CA PRO A 28 49.15 -7.13 -0.14
C PRO A 28 48.06 -6.41 -0.94
N ASN A 29 47.41 -7.14 -1.85
CA ASN A 29 46.29 -6.64 -2.63
C ASN A 29 45.24 -6.00 -1.71
N ALA A 30 44.92 -4.73 -1.97
CA ALA A 30 43.86 -4.02 -1.30
C ALA A 30 42.54 -4.80 -1.44
N ALA A 31 41.88 -5.05 -0.31
CA ALA A 31 40.52 -5.60 -0.29
C ALA A 31 39.58 -4.70 -1.12
N PRO A 32 38.63 -5.26 -1.89
CA PRO A 32 37.68 -4.46 -2.65
C PRO A 32 36.89 -3.56 -1.69
N LYS A 33 36.86 -2.26 -1.95
CA LYS A 33 35.99 -1.31 -1.21
C LYS A 33 34.53 -1.77 -1.35
N PRO A 34 33.71 -1.73 -0.28
CA PRO A 34 32.29 -2.01 -0.40
C PRO A 34 31.66 -0.97 -1.33
N GLN A 35 31.11 -1.41 -2.47
CA GLN A 35 30.29 -0.55 -3.31
C GLN A 35 28.94 -0.33 -2.60
N PRO A 36 28.37 0.88 -2.62
CA PRO A 36 27.03 1.11 -2.10
C PRO A 36 26.03 0.30 -2.95
N SER A 37 25.39 -0.68 -2.31
CA SER A 37 24.34 -1.47 -2.93
C SER A 37 23.16 -0.56 -3.26
N LYS A 38 22.82 -0.47 -4.56
CA LYS A 38 21.53 0.08 -4.98
C LYS A 38 20.42 -0.68 -4.24
N PRO A 39 19.34 -0.02 -3.78
CA PRO A 39 18.17 -0.73 -3.27
C PRO A 39 17.67 -1.67 -4.37
N GLN A 40 17.89 -2.97 -4.19
CA GLN A 40 17.35 -3.98 -5.07
C GLN A 40 15.85 -4.07 -4.77
N ILE A 41 15.06 -3.32 -5.54
CA ILE A 41 13.61 -3.51 -5.60
C ILE A 41 13.41 -4.80 -6.39
N THR A 42 13.31 -5.91 -5.68
CA THR A 42 12.90 -7.18 -6.26
C THR A 42 11.41 -7.08 -6.63
N PRO A 43 11.02 -7.43 -7.87
CA PRO A 43 9.61 -7.42 -8.24
C PRO A 43 8.85 -8.43 -7.35
N PRO A 44 7.70 -8.05 -6.78
CA PRO A 44 6.93 -8.95 -5.94
C PRO A 44 6.45 -10.17 -6.76
N SER A 45 6.61 -11.34 -6.16
CA SER A 45 6.06 -12.60 -6.66
C SER A 45 4.52 -12.55 -6.69
N PRO A 46 3.82 -13.28 -7.59
CA PRO A 46 2.36 -13.25 -7.79
C PRO A 46 1.45 -13.54 -6.57
N ALA A 47 2.00 -13.68 -5.36
CA ALA A 47 1.30 -14.09 -4.14
C ALA A 47 1.33 -13.05 -3.00
N GLN A 48 1.92 -11.87 -3.19
CA GLN A 48 1.98 -10.87 -2.12
C GLN A 48 0.69 -10.06 -2.03
N LYS A 49 0.12 -9.96 -0.82
CA LYS A 49 -1.02 -9.08 -0.51
C LYS A 49 -0.55 -7.89 0.32
N ILE A 50 -1.00 -6.69 -0.03
CA ILE A 50 -0.79 -5.46 0.71
C ILE A 50 -2.10 -5.12 1.42
N LEU A 51 -2.05 -5.08 2.74
CA LEU A 51 -3.13 -4.60 3.58
C LEU A 51 -2.96 -3.10 3.80
N PHE A 52 -4.01 -2.31 3.55
CA PHE A 52 -4.01 -0.87 3.78
C PHE A 52 -5.30 -0.46 4.50
N GLY A 53 -5.27 0.65 5.21
CA GLY A 53 -6.42 1.20 5.94
C GLY A 53 -6.18 2.66 6.30
N PRO A 54 -6.96 3.26 7.22
CA PRO A 54 -6.86 4.70 7.51
C PRO A 54 -5.55 5.13 8.18
N SER A 55 -4.68 4.18 8.54
CA SER A 55 -3.39 4.44 9.18
C SER A 55 -2.34 3.44 8.69
N GLY A 56 -1.07 3.86 8.69
CA GLY A 56 0.06 3.01 8.31
C GLY A 56 0.46 3.14 6.83
N PRO A 57 1.25 2.19 6.32
CA PRO A 57 1.66 2.18 4.91
C PRO A 57 0.45 2.19 3.98
N TYR A 58 0.52 2.98 2.91
CA TYR A 58 -0.55 3.10 1.91
C TYR A 58 -1.89 3.64 2.46
N ALA A 59 -1.89 4.36 3.59
CA ALA A 59 -3.11 5.00 4.10
C ALA A 59 -3.75 5.97 3.07
N GLU A 60 -2.92 6.52 2.18
CA GLU A 60 -3.35 7.33 1.05
C GLU A 60 -4.24 6.59 0.05
N PHE A 61 -4.31 5.27 0.06
CA PHE A 61 -5.19 4.50 -0.82
C PHE A 61 -6.63 4.45 -0.30
N ASP A 62 -6.83 4.74 0.98
CA ASP A 62 -8.15 4.80 1.56
C ASP A 62 -8.95 5.97 0.98
N GLN A 63 -10.25 5.73 0.73
CA GLN A 63 -11.17 6.72 0.18
C GLN A 63 -11.47 7.89 1.14
N PHE A 64 -11.21 7.71 2.45
CA PHE A 64 -11.33 8.74 3.48
C PHE A 64 -10.06 9.60 3.62
N ALA A 65 -8.95 9.23 2.98
CA ALA A 65 -7.72 10.04 3.02
C ALA A 65 -7.93 11.41 2.35
N VAL A 66 -7.35 12.45 2.96
CA VAL A 66 -7.54 13.85 2.54
C VAL A 66 -6.67 14.18 1.33
N HIS A 67 -7.25 13.98 0.15
CA HIS A 67 -6.67 14.29 -1.14
C HIS A 67 -7.76 14.94 -2.00
N PRO A 68 -7.81 16.28 -2.10
CA PRO A 68 -8.82 16.97 -2.88
C PRO A 68 -8.85 16.52 -4.35
N ILE A 69 -10.04 16.20 -4.86
CA ILE A 69 -10.23 15.74 -6.24
C ILE A 69 -11.05 16.79 -6.99
N THR A 70 -10.55 17.22 -8.14
CA THR A 70 -11.32 18.03 -9.08
C THR A 70 -12.11 17.12 -10.01
N HIS A 71 -13.43 17.32 -10.08
CA HIS A 71 -14.34 16.64 -11.00
C HIS A 71 -15.29 17.67 -11.62
N ASN A 72 -15.29 17.80 -12.95
CA ASN A 72 -16.07 18.79 -13.70
C ASN A 72 -15.90 20.24 -13.19
N GLY A 73 -14.66 20.62 -12.86
CA GLY A 73 -14.33 21.95 -12.34
C GLY A 73 -14.69 22.19 -10.87
N VAL A 74 -15.26 21.20 -10.18
CA VAL A 74 -15.63 21.27 -8.76
C VAL A 74 -14.66 20.44 -7.92
N ILE A 75 -14.20 21.00 -6.80
CA ILE A 75 -13.28 20.34 -5.87
C ILE A 75 -14.06 19.62 -4.76
N TYR A 76 -13.68 18.38 -4.50
CA TYR A 76 -14.19 17.52 -3.43
C TYR A 76 -13.06 17.17 -2.45
N PRO A 77 -13.21 17.35 -1.13
CA PRO A 77 -12.09 17.18 -0.18
C PRO A 77 -11.44 15.79 -0.16
N THR A 78 -12.21 14.73 -0.42
CA THR A 78 -11.72 13.34 -0.48
C THR A 78 -12.45 12.54 -1.57
N SER A 79 -11.92 11.36 -1.91
CA SER A 79 -12.65 10.37 -2.74
C SER A 79 -14.04 10.07 -2.19
N GLN A 80 -14.17 9.94 -0.87
CA GLN A 80 -15.46 9.72 -0.21
C GLN A 80 -16.46 10.84 -0.50
N HIS A 81 -16.06 12.11 -0.48
CA HIS A 81 -16.97 13.22 -0.78
C HIS A 81 -17.50 13.13 -2.22
N LEU A 82 -16.60 12.93 -3.20
CA LEU A 82 -17.00 12.80 -4.60
C LEU A 82 -17.89 11.57 -4.80
N PHE A 83 -17.49 10.42 -4.28
CA PHE A 83 -18.24 9.17 -4.42
C PHE A 83 -19.66 9.26 -3.85
N GLN A 84 -19.82 9.87 -2.68
CA GLN A 84 -21.13 10.08 -2.07
C GLN A 84 -21.95 11.12 -2.85
N ALA A 85 -21.34 12.19 -3.36
CA ALA A 85 -22.03 13.21 -4.14
C ALA A 85 -22.54 12.67 -5.49
N LEU A 86 -21.82 11.75 -6.14
CA LEU A 86 -22.22 11.10 -7.41
C LEU A 86 -23.57 10.36 -7.33
N LYS A 87 -24.05 10.05 -6.12
CA LYS A 87 -25.40 9.52 -5.88
C LYS A 87 -26.51 10.51 -6.20
N PHE A 88 -26.22 11.81 -6.20
CA PHE A 88 -27.19 12.91 -6.21
C PHE A 88 -26.92 13.94 -7.32
N ILE A 89 -25.70 13.99 -7.87
CA ILE A 89 -25.36 14.87 -9.00
C ILE A 89 -26.33 14.62 -10.17
N GLY A 90 -26.88 15.70 -10.73
CA GLY A 90 -27.80 15.68 -11.86
C GLY A 90 -29.28 15.81 -11.49
N HIS A 91 -29.73 15.26 -10.35
CA HIS A 91 -31.14 15.30 -9.94
C HIS A 91 -31.38 15.88 -8.53
N ARG A 92 -30.39 15.85 -7.63
CA ARG A 92 -30.42 16.45 -6.28
C ARG A 92 -29.15 17.26 -6.00
N PRO A 93 -28.93 18.37 -6.73
CA PRO A 93 -27.73 19.19 -6.57
C PRO A 93 -27.61 19.81 -5.17
N ASP A 94 -28.73 20.03 -4.49
CA ASP A 94 -28.79 20.48 -3.09
C ASP A 94 -28.09 19.51 -2.13
N ILE A 95 -28.38 18.21 -2.25
CA ILE A 95 -27.75 17.17 -1.42
C ILE A 95 -26.29 16.96 -1.83
N ALA A 96 -26.00 16.99 -3.14
CA ALA A 96 -24.63 16.86 -3.64
C ALA A 96 -23.72 17.98 -3.11
N ALA A 97 -24.22 19.22 -3.05
CA ALA A 97 -23.49 20.35 -2.47
C ALA A 97 -23.27 20.18 -0.97
N LEU A 98 -24.31 19.77 -0.23
CA LEU A 98 -24.21 19.51 1.21
C LEU A 98 -23.18 18.42 1.54
N ILE A 99 -23.14 17.34 0.75
CA ILE A 99 -22.14 16.27 0.89
C ILE A 99 -20.73 16.79 0.62
N ARG A 100 -20.55 17.60 -0.42
CA ARG A 100 -19.25 18.19 -0.80
C ARG A 100 -18.73 19.14 0.28
N GLU A 101 -19.62 19.90 0.92
CA GLU A 101 -19.31 20.91 1.95
C GLU A 101 -19.18 20.31 3.35
N ALA A 102 -19.44 19.00 3.52
CA ALA A 102 -19.25 18.31 4.78
C ALA A 102 -17.80 18.47 5.28
N THR A 103 -17.65 18.72 6.58
CA THR A 103 -16.34 18.97 7.20
C THR A 103 -15.45 17.72 7.27
N THR A 104 -16.04 16.53 7.16
CA THR A 104 -15.31 15.26 7.21
C THR A 104 -15.88 14.25 6.22
N ALA A 105 -15.03 13.32 5.77
CA ALA A 105 -15.46 12.22 4.91
C ALA A 105 -16.51 11.31 5.56
N GLN A 106 -16.48 11.18 6.89
CA GLN A 106 -17.51 10.46 7.64
C GLN A 106 -18.86 11.19 7.58
N LEU A 107 -18.86 12.51 7.79
CA LEU A 107 -20.08 13.30 7.68
C LEU A 107 -20.66 13.27 6.25
N ALA A 108 -19.80 13.32 5.22
CA ALA A 108 -20.22 13.14 3.82
C ALA A 108 -20.92 11.79 3.58
N PHE A 109 -20.40 10.71 4.18
CA PHE A 109 -21.02 9.38 4.17
C PHE A 109 -22.38 9.38 4.88
N ASP A 110 -22.43 9.94 6.09
CA ASP A 110 -23.63 9.96 6.93
C ASP A 110 -24.77 10.73 6.25
N ILE A 111 -24.48 11.91 5.69
CA ILE A 111 -25.45 12.70 4.92
C ILE A 111 -26.02 11.91 3.74
N ALA A 112 -25.15 11.27 2.96
CA ALA A 112 -25.59 10.46 1.83
C ALA A 112 -26.40 9.23 2.26
N HIS A 113 -26.08 8.65 3.42
CA HIS A 113 -26.80 7.51 3.98
C HIS A 113 -28.20 7.90 4.46
N SER A 114 -28.32 9.02 5.19
CA SER A 114 -29.61 9.57 5.62
C SER A 114 -30.53 9.94 4.45
N ASN A 115 -29.95 10.28 3.30
CA ASN A 115 -30.67 10.61 2.07
C ASN A 115 -30.75 9.47 1.05
N LYS A 116 -30.44 8.22 1.44
CA LYS A 116 -30.42 7.05 0.55
C LYS A 116 -31.67 6.89 -0.33
N PRO A 117 -32.92 7.15 0.14
CA PRO A 117 -34.11 7.04 -0.72
C PRO A 117 -34.14 8.01 -1.91
N LEU A 118 -33.34 9.08 -1.85
CA LEU A 118 -33.26 10.13 -2.88
C LEU A 118 -32.06 9.94 -3.82
N ALA A 119 -31.23 8.93 -3.59
CA ALA A 119 -30.12 8.59 -4.47
C ALA A 119 -30.64 8.08 -5.83
N ARG A 120 -29.80 8.20 -6.87
CA ARG A 120 -30.10 7.64 -8.19
C ARG A 120 -30.47 6.16 -8.12
N VAL A 121 -31.48 5.76 -8.89
CA VAL A 121 -32.13 4.44 -8.81
C VAL A 121 -31.22 3.27 -9.21
N ASP A 122 -30.24 3.52 -10.08
CA ASP A 122 -29.28 2.55 -10.60
C ASP A 122 -28.02 2.43 -9.74
N TRP A 123 -27.94 3.11 -8.58
CA TRP A 123 -26.70 3.26 -7.81
C TRP A 123 -25.98 1.94 -7.53
N PHE A 124 -26.70 0.89 -7.12
CA PHE A 124 -26.08 -0.41 -6.80
C PHE A 124 -25.49 -1.12 -8.02
N SER A 125 -25.96 -0.81 -9.24
CA SER A 125 -25.41 -1.36 -10.48
C SER A 125 -24.18 -0.60 -10.98
N VAL A 126 -24.02 0.66 -10.58
CA VAL A 126 -22.94 1.55 -11.06
C VAL A 126 -21.90 1.90 -9.99
N ASN A 127 -22.13 1.59 -8.71
CA ASN A 127 -21.27 2.02 -7.61
C ASN A 127 -19.80 1.61 -7.77
N VAL A 128 -19.53 0.39 -8.26
CA VAL A 128 -18.16 -0.11 -8.44
C VAL A 128 -17.43 0.67 -9.54
N SER A 129 -18.08 0.93 -10.69
CA SER A 129 -17.47 1.70 -11.76
C SER A 129 -17.32 3.19 -11.41
N GLN A 130 -18.26 3.75 -10.65
CA GLN A 130 -18.14 5.12 -10.13
C GLN A 130 -16.97 5.24 -9.14
N MET A 131 -16.78 4.26 -8.25
CA MET A 131 -15.61 4.25 -7.36
C MET A 131 -14.30 4.17 -8.14
N GLU A 132 -14.23 3.31 -9.16
CA GLU A 132 -13.06 3.21 -10.03
C GLU A 132 -12.72 4.54 -10.68
N GLU A 133 -13.72 5.29 -11.18
CA GLU A 133 -13.49 6.60 -11.78
C GLU A 133 -13.04 7.64 -10.74
N VAL A 134 -13.64 7.65 -9.53
CA VAL A 134 -13.20 8.52 -8.43
C VAL A 134 -11.73 8.26 -8.07
N LEU A 135 -11.35 6.99 -7.94
CA LEU A 135 -9.98 6.60 -7.67
C LEU A 135 -9.07 6.99 -8.83
N PHE A 136 -9.46 6.72 -10.07
CA PHE A 136 -8.69 7.12 -11.25
C PHE A 136 -8.43 8.63 -11.26
N LEU A 137 -9.44 9.47 -10.97
CA LEU A 137 -9.28 10.92 -10.82
C LEU A 137 -8.29 11.28 -9.73
N LYS A 138 -8.38 10.66 -8.54
CA LYS A 138 -7.39 10.87 -7.46
C LYS A 138 -5.98 10.54 -7.93
N PHE A 139 -5.76 9.34 -8.43
CA PHE A 139 -4.40 8.89 -8.79
C PHE A 139 -3.86 9.65 -10.01
N THR A 140 -4.68 10.13 -10.94
CA THR A 140 -4.21 10.97 -12.06
C THR A 140 -3.87 12.41 -11.66
N GLN A 141 -4.46 12.94 -10.59
CA GLN A 141 -4.18 14.30 -10.10
C GLN A 141 -2.97 14.38 -9.17
N TYR A 142 -2.45 13.23 -8.70
CA TYR A 142 -1.33 13.17 -7.76
C TYR A 142 -0.26 12.18 -8.23
N ASP A 143 0.79 12.68 -8.89
CA ASP A 143 1.86 11.85 -9.45
C ASP A 143 2.51 10.93 -8.42
N HIS A 144 2.76 11.41 -7.21
CA HIS A 144 3.36 10.58 -6.15
C HIS A 144 2.46 9.40 -5.76
N LEU A 145 1.14 9.60 -5.67
CA LEU A 145 0.19 8.51 -5.41
C LEU A 145 0.12 7.53 -6.58
N LYS A 146 0.10 8.03 -7.82
CA LYS A 146 0.18 7.19 -9.02
C LYS A 146 1.39 6.29 -8.99
N GLN A 147 2.57 6.85 -8.72
CA GLN A 147 3.80 6.09 -8.63
C GLN A 147 3.75 5.06 -7.49
N GLN A 148 3.21 5.43 -6.32
CA GLN A 148 3.00 4.49 -5.21
C GLN A 148 2.08 3.32 -5.59
N LEU A 149 0.97 3.58 -6.30
CA LEU A 149 0.06 2.54 -6.76
C LEU A 149 0.72 1.62 -7.79
N ILE A 150 1.43 2.17 -8.77
CA ILE A 150 2.17 1.38 -9.76
C ILE A 150 3.27 0.55 -9.09
N ALA A 151 3.97 1.10 -8.10
CA ALA A 151 5.03 0.43 -7.36
C ALA A 151 4.54 -0.80 -6.56
N THR A 152 3.24 -0.96 -6.35
CA THR A 152 2.68 -2.19 -5.77
C THR A 152 2.86 -3.42 -6.67
N GLY A 153 3.25 -3.24 -7.93
CA GLY A 153 3.49 -4.32 -8.87
C GLY A 153 2.20 -5.12 -9.09
N ASN A 154 2.29 -6.44 -9.10
CA ASN A 154 1.12 -7.33 -9.21
C ASN A 154 0.55 -7.75 -7.83
N ALA A 155 0.94 -7.08 -6.74
CA ALA A 155 0.44 -7.41 -5.42
C ALA A 155 -1.08 -7.20 -5.33
N GLY A 156 -1.75 -8.08 -4.60
CA GLY A 156 -3.17 -7.94 -4.29
C GLY A 156 -3.38 -6.83 -3.27
N LEU A 157 -4.34 -5.94 -3.49
CA LEU A 157 -4.64 -4.83 -2.59
C LEU A 157 -5.85 -5.16 -1.73
N CYS A 158 -5.70 -5.09 -0.41
CA CYS A 158 -6.73 -5.43 0.56
C CYS A 158 -7.00 -4.22 1.47
N GLN A 159 -8.20 -3.64 1.41
CA GLN A 159 -8.60 -2.65 2.40
C GLN A 159 -8.96 -3.36 3.71
N ASP A 160 -8.42 -2.87 4.82
CA ASP A 160 -8.71 -3.32 6.18
C ASP A 160 -9.75 -2.41 6.84
N SER A 161 -10.97 -2.91 6.99
CA SER A 161 -12.01 -2.26 7.77
C SER A 161 -12.79 -3.28 8.57
N MET A 162 -13.12 -2.92 9.82
CA MET A 162 -13.89 -3.76 10.73
C MET A 162 -15.40 -3.69 10.50
N THR A 163 -15.87 -2.70 9.73
CA THR A 163 -17.29 -2.37 9.60
C THR A 163 -17.84 -2.49 8.19
N ASP A 164 -16.97 -2.71 7.19
CA ASP A 164 -17.36 -2.71 5.78
C ASP A 164 -16.88 -3.97 5.05
N SER A 165 -17.72 -5.00 4.99
CA SER A 165 -17.39 -6.23 4.27
C SER A 165 -17.63 -6.15 2.75
N PHE A 166 -18.08 -5.03 2.19
CA PHE A 166 -18.25 -4.89 0.74
C PHE A 166 -17.00 -4.24 0.13
N TRP A 167 -16.62 -3.07 0.63
CA TRP A 167 -15.45 -2.35 0.12
C TRP A 167 -14.12 -2.91 0.64
N SER A 168 -14.14 -3.58 1.79
CA SER A 168 -12.94 -4.11 2.45
C SER A 168 -12.97 -5.63 2.63
N VAL A 169 -11.86 -6.22 3.10
CA VAL A 169 -11.80 -7.65 3.48
C VAL A 169 -12.60 -7.96 4.75
N GLY A 170 -13.06 -6.95 5.49
CA GLY A 170 -13.90 -7.13 6.65
C GLY A 170 -13.19 -7.76 7.85
N PRO A 171 -13.90 -7.86 8.99
CA PRO A 171 -13.32 -8.34 10.25
C PRO A 171 -12.92 -9.82 10.24
N ASP A 172 -13.44 -10.62 9.29
CA ASP A 172 -13.18 -12.05 9.09
C ASP A 172 -12.29 -12.36 7.87
N LEU A 173 -11.83 -11.34 7.13
CA LEU A 173 -11.09 -11.44 5.86
C LEU A 173 -11.89 -12.03 4.68
N LEU A 174 -13.21 -12.08 4.78
CA LEU A 174 -14.10 -12.65 3.75
C LEU A 174 -14.95 -11.62 3.04
N GLY A 175 -14.77 -10.35 3.39
CA GLY A 175 -15.38 -9.25 2.69
C GLY A 175 -15.00 -9.25 1.21
N SER A 176 -15.88 -8.66 0.41
CA SER A 176 -15.72 -8.57 -1.02
C SER A 176 -14.43 -7.82 -1.35
N ASN A 177 -14.00 -6.81 -0.61
CA ASN A 177 -12.79 -6.04 -0.92
C ASN A 177 -12.85 -5.36 -2.30
N GLU A 178 -14.01 -4.79 -2.65
CA GLU A 178 -14.20 -4.09 -3.92
C GLU A 178 -13.30 -2.86 -4.07
N LEU A 179 -12.89 -2.20 -2.97
CA LEU A 179 -12.00 -1.04 -3.06
C LEU A 179 -10.60 -1.46 -3.52
N GLY A 180 -10.08 -2.53 -2.93
CA GLY A 180 -8.81 -3.12 -3.34
C GLY A 180 -8.81 -3.54 -4.80
N ARG A 181 -9.86 -4.23 -5.25
CA ARG A 181 -10.05 -4.59 -6.66
C ARG A 181 -10.17 -3.37 -7.58
N ALA A 182 -10.87 -2.33 -7.17
CA ALA A 182 -10.97 -1.09 -7.94
C ALA A 182 -9.59 -0.43 -8.09
N LEU A 183 -8.78 -0.39 -7.04
CA LEU A 183 -7.40 0.10 -7.10
C LEU A 183 -6.52 -0.73 -8.04
N GLU A 184 -6.69 -2.06 -8.06
CA GLU A 184 -5.99 -2.94 -9.00
C GLU A 184 -6.36 -2.63 -10.46
N ARG A 185 -7.65 -2.39 -10.75
CA ARG A 185 -8.11 -1.96 -12.09
C ARG A 185 -7.59 -0.58 -12.46
N VAL A 186 -7.59 0.37 -11.52
CA VAL A 186 -7.00 1.71 -11.73
C VAL A 186 -5.50 1.61 -12.00
N ARG A 187 -4.77 0.76 -11.27
CA ARG A 187 -3.34 0.51 -11.48
C ARG A 187 -3.08 0.04 -12.91
N GLU A 188 -3.86 -0.91 -13.39
CA GLU A 188 -3.79 -1.42 -14.76
C GLU A 188 -4.09 -0.30 -15.78
N ARG A 189 -5.17 0.47 -15.57
CA ARG A 189 -5.53 1.62 -16.43
C ARG A 189 -4.45 2.69 -16.49
N LEU A 190 -3.64 2.83 -15.44
CA LEU A 190 -2.52 3.78 -15.36
C LEU A 190 -1.21 3.24 -15.97
N GLY A 191 -1.21 2.03 -16.53
CA GLY A 191 -0.04 1.38 -17.14
C GLY A 191 0.81 0.57 -16.16
N GLY A 192 0.31 0.31 -14.95
CA GLY A 192 0.94 -0.61 -13.99
C GLY A 192 0.63 -2.08 -14.30
N SER A 193 1.17 -2.98 -13.48
CA SER A 193 0.88 -4.41 -13.61
C SER A 193 -0.61 -4.69 -13.41
N PRO A 194 -1.18 -5.67 -14.13
CA PRO A 194 -2.59 -6.02 -14.01
C PRO A 194 -2.92 -6.50 -12.59
N ALA A 195 -4.21 -6.59 -12.29
CA ALA A 195 -4.67 -7.30 -11.11
C ALA A 195 -4.02 -8.70 -11.07
N PRO A 196 -3.58 -9.19 -9.90
CA PRO A 196 -3.13 -10.57 -9.80
C PRO A 196 -4.26 -11.46 -10.31
N VAL A 197 -3.93 -12.38 -11.21
CA VAL A 197 -4.88 -13.42 -11.59
C VAL A 197 -5.06 -14.26 -10.34
N TYR A 198 -6.15 -14.01 -9.60
CA TYR A 198 -6.60 -14.86 -8.51
C TYR A 198 -7.13 -16.15 -9.12
N THR A 199 -6.27 -16.97 -9.71
CA THR A 199 -6.58 -18.37 -9.95
C THR A 199 -6.67 -19.01 -8.57
N ILE A 200 -7.86 -18.96 -7.98
CA ILE A 200 -8.19 -19.84 -6.87
C ILE A 200 -8.38 -21.21 -7.52
N ALA A 201 -7.25 -21.84 -7.83
CA ALA A 201 -7.22 -23.19 -8.41
C ALA A 201 -7.90 -24.19 -7.47
N GLN A 202 -7.92 -23.86 -6.18
CA GLN A 202 -8.31 -24.74 -5.10
C GLN A 202 -8.89 -23.92 -3.93
N CYS A 203 -10.04 -24.37 -3.42
CA CYS A 203 -10.65 -23.90 -2.18
C CYS A 203 -9.62 -23.89 -1.04
N LEU A 204 -9.51 -22.77 -0.33
CA LEU A 204 -8.55 -22.61 0.76
C LEU A 204 -8.73 -23.65 1.88
N LYS A 205 -9.96 -24.13 2.08
CA LYS A 205 -10.28 -25.13 3.10
C LYS A 205 -10.05 -26.58 2.66
N CYS A 206 -10.65 -26.98 1.54
CA CYS A 206 -10.75 -28.39 1.15
C CYS A 206 -9.95 -28.75 -0.10
N ARG A 207 -9.22 -27.78 -0.68
CA ARG A 207 -8.43 -27.91 -1.90
C ARG A 207 -9.20 -28.28 -3.18
N LYS A 208 -10.54 -28.42 -3.13
CA LYS A 208 -11.38 -28.65 -4.32
C LYS A 208 -11.52 -27.38 -5.15
N ARG A 209 -11.59 -27.51 -6.48
CA ARG A 209 -11.82 -26.37 -7.37
C ARG A 209 -13.18 -25.72 -7.08
N PRO A 210 -13.27 -24.42 -6.80
CA PRO A 210 -14.53 -23.71 -6.65
C PRO A 210 -15.32 -23.70 -7.97
N ALA A 211 -16.65 -23.69 -7.89
CA ALA A 211 -17.52 -23.72 -9.07
C ALA A 211 -17.37 -22.47 -9.95
N SER A 212 -17.07 -21.31 -9.35
CA SER A 212 -16.60 -20.12 -10.05
C SER A 212 -15.15 -19.85 -9.62
N GLY A 213 -14.26 -19.68 -10.60
CA GLY A 213 -12.82 -19.52 -10.39
C GLY A 213 -12.38 -18.30 -9.58
N GLU A 214 -13.35 -17.46 -9.19
CA GLU A 214 -13.16 -16.22 -8.41
C GLU A 214 -13.48 -16.40 -6.91
N LEU A 215 -14.11 -17.51 -6.49
CA LEU A 215 -14.47 -17.74 -5.09
C LEU A 215 -13.35 -18.40 -4.27
N LEU A 216 -12.99 -17.81 -3.13
CA LEU A 216 -11.94 -18.31 -2.21
C LEU A 216 -12.25 -19.72 -1.64
N TYR A 217 -13.53 -20.08 -1.61
CA TYR A 217 -14.04 -21.34 -1.07
C TYR A 217 -15.02 -21.99 -2.05
N CYS A 218 -15.05 -23.32 -2.10
CA CYS A 218 -15.97 -24.06 -2.95
C CYS A 218 -17.44 -24.04 -2.46
N GLY A 219 -17.74 -23.32 -1.38
CA GLY A 219 -19.08 -23.18 -0.82
C GLY A 219 -19.08 -22.77 0.66
N MET A 220 -20.28 -22.41 1.16
CA MET A 220 -20.48 -21.89 2.52
C MET A 220 -20.03 -22.85 3.63
N ALA A 221 -20.07 -24.16 3.41
CA ALA A 221 -19.58 -25.13 4.39
C ALA A 221 -18.06 -25.03 4.59
N CYS A 222 -17.31 -24.91 3.48
CA CYS A 222 -15.86 -24.74 3.53
C CYS A 222 -15.48 -23.38 4.10
N LEU A 223 -16.24 -22.33 3.76
CA LEU A 223 -16.12 -21.00 4.34
C LEU A 223 -16.29 -21.03 5.87
N ARG A 224 -17.43 -21.53 6.37
CA ARG A 224 -17.72 -21.60 7.82
C ARG A 224 -16.73 -22.45 8.60
N ALA A 225 -16.27 -23.56 8.01
CA ALA A 225 -15.28 -24.44 8.63
C ALA A 225 -13.86 -23.84 8.63
N ASP A 226 -13.61 -22.78 7.86
CA ASP A 226 -12.33 -22.06 7.86
C ASP A 226 -12.39 -20.80 8.74
N ILE A 227 -13.51 -20.08 8.77
CA ILE A 227 -13.75 -18.97 9.71
C ILE A 227 -13.63 -19.42 11.15
N SER A 228 -14.02 -20.66 11.48
CA SER A 228 -13.85 -21.20 12.83
C SER A 228 -12.39 -21.36 13.26
N ARG A 229 -11.42 -21.15 12.36
CA ARG A 229 -9.98 -21.12 12.61
C ARG A 229 -9.38 -19.71 12.59
N VAL A 230 -10.15 -18.69 12.18
CA VAL A 230 -9.72 -17.30 12.30
C VAL A 230 -9.79 -16.95 13.78
N PRO A 231 -8.66 -16.59 14.44
CA PRO A 231 -8.66 -16.32 15.87
C PRO A 231 -9.69 -15.24 16.18
N PRO A 232 -10.57 -15.46 17.18
CA PRO A 232 -11.66 -14.54 17.45
C PRO A 232 -11.11 -13.15 17.76
N ILE A 233 -11.81 -12.14 17.24
CA ILE A 233 -11.51 -10.75 17.50
C ILE A 233 -11.50 -10.54 19.01
N CYS A 234 -10.52 -9.80 19.51
CA CYS A 234 -10.47 -9.52 20.94
C CYS A 234 -11.77 -8.85 21.40
N PRO A 235 -12.51 -9.42 22.37
CA PRO A 235 -13.82 -8.91 22.77
C PRO A 235 -13.72 -7.54 23.45
N ARG A 236 -12.52 -7.14 23.90
CA ARG A 236 -12.26 -5.87 24.57
C ARG A 236 -11.85 -4.76 23.60
N CYS A 237 -10.76 -4.99 22.86
CA CYS A 237 -10.12 -3.95 22.04
C CYS A 237 -10.63 -3.95 20.59
N ARG A 238 -11.40 -4.97 20.20
CA ARG A 238 -11.81 -5.26 18.81
C ARG A 238 -10.66 -5.39 17.80
N ARG A 239 -9.39 -5.37 18.24
CA ARG A 239 -8.22 -5.66 17.41
C ARG A 239 -8.00 -7.17 17.28
N ARG A 240 -7.39 -7.57 16.17
CA ARG A 240 -6.98 -8.95 15.92
C ARG A 240 -5.73 -9.30 16.75
N PRO A 241 -5.69 -10.46 17.44
CA PRO A 241 -4.49 -10.92 18.12
C PRO A 241 -3.33 -11.06 17.15
N GLN A 242 -2.19 -10.46 17.50
CA GLN A 242 -0.98 -10.49 16.68
C GLN A 242 -0.21 -11.83 16.85
N ILE A 243 -0.50 -12.61 17.89
CA ILE A 243 0.20 -13.87 18.23
C ILE A 243 -0.78 -14.88 18.88
N GLY A 244 -0.91 -16.06 18.27
CA GLY A 244 -1.50 -17.28 18.87
C GLY A 244 -3.03 -17.41 18.84
N ASP A 245 -3.52 -18.62 19.17
CA ASP A 245 -4.95 -19.00 19.28
C ASP A 245 -5.65 -18.40 20.52
N LEU A 246 -5.17 -17.25 21.02
CA LEU A 246 -5.73 -16.59 22.18
C LEU A 246 -6.91 -15.71 21.77
N GLY A 247 -8.04 -15.80 22.48
CA GLY A 247 -9.21 -14.96 22.22
C GLY A 247 -9.06 -13.47 22.57
N PHE A 248 -7.83 -12.96 22.75
CA PHE A 248 -7.55 -11.57 23.13
C PHE A 248 -6.31 -11.03 22.41
N CYS A 249 -6.31 -9.71 22.13
CA CYS A 249 -5.28 -9.07 21.29
C CYS A 249 -3.89 -8.99 21.96
N GLY A 250 -3.81 -9.30 23.25
CA GLY A 250 -2.60 -9.33 24.07
C GLY A 250 -2.93 -9.48 25.56
N VAL A 251 -1.89 -9.67 26.38
CA VAL A 251 -2.02 -9.86 27.84
C VAL A 251 -2.74 -8.72 28.55
N THR A 252 -2.62 -7.48 28.07
CA THR A 252 -3.34 -6.32 28.63
C THR A 252 -4.84 -6.48 28.51
N CYS A 253 -5.33 -6.91 27.33
CA CYS A 253 -6.75 -7.09 27.10
C CYS A 253 -7.31 -8.34 27.79
N LEU A 254 -6.49 -9.38 27.97
CA LEU A 254 -6.84 -10.58 28.73
C LEU A 254 -6.91 -10.32 30.24
N LYS A 255 -5.97 -9.57 30.81
CA LYS A 255 -5.96 -9.27 32.25
C LYS A 255 -7.19 -8.48 32.64
N ALA A 256 -7.47 -7.43 31.90
CA ALA A 256 -8.51 -6.52 32.27
C ALA A 256 -9.93 -7.05 31.93
N SER A 257 -10.07 -8.19 31.22
CA SER A 257 -11.37 -8.87 31.07
C SER A 257 -11.69 -9.81 32.25
N ARG A 258 -10.79 -9.94 33.23
CA ARG A 258 -10.95 -10.72 34.46
C ARG A 258 -11.25 -9.82 35.68
N GLU A 259 -11.35 -8.51 35.44
CA GLU A 259 -11.78 -7.46 36.37
C GLU A 259 -13.21 -7.06 35.99
#